data_AF-A0A968ADH7-F1
#
_entry.id   AF-A0A968ADH7-F1
#
_cell.length_a   1.000
_cell.length_b   1.000
_cell.length_c   1.000
_cell.angle_alpha   90.00
_cell.angle_beta   90.00
_cell.angle_gamma   90.00
#
_symmetry.space_group_name_H-M   'P 1'
#
loop_
_entity.id
_entity.type
_entity.pdbx_description
1 polymer ?
#
loop_
_entity_poly.entity_id
_entity_poly.type
_entity_poly.pdbx_seq_one_letter_code
_entity_poly.pdbx_strand_id
1 'polypeptide(L)' 'GEELNLTLLASGIAESMQKSFLLAQQLDSQEPFTIQYQSGETFDLYFANIGRDYIVSIFFDAKARRGRLGTVWVFAQR' A
#
# COMPACT_ATOMS: atom_id res chain seq x y z
N GLY A 1 13.45 -17.01 -11.40
CA GLY A 1 12.40 -16.03 -11.05
C GLY A 1 12.71 -15.59 -9.65
N GLU A 2 12.86 -14.29 -9.42
CA GLU A 2 13.10 -13.80 -8.06
C GLU A 2 11.88 -14.10 -7.19
N GLU A 3 12.13 -14.69 -6.04
CA GLU A 3 11.11 -15.02 -5.06
C GLU A 3 10.73 -13.74 -4.31
N LEU A 4 9.43 -13.50 -4.16
CA LEU A 4 8.91 -12.31 -3.48
C LEU A 4 9.28 -12.36 -2.00
N ASN A 5 10.14 -11.42 -1.55
CA ASN A 5 10.47 -11.31 -0.13
C ASN A 5 9.34 -10.58 0.63
N LEU A 6 8.33 -11.34 1.03
CA LEU A 6 7.16 -10.84 1.74
C LEU A 6 7.50 -10.13 3.05
N THR A 7 8.55 -10.57 3.74
CA THR A 7 8.99 -9.94 5.01
C THR A 7 9.47 -8.51 4.78
N LEU A 8 10.35 -8.31 3.81
CA LEU A 8 10.88 -6.98 3.49
C LEU A 8 9.76 -6.02 3.07
N LEU A 9 8.82 -6.52 2.26
CA LEU A 9 7.66 -5.76 1.80
C LEU A 9 6.73 -5.39 2.95
N ALA A 10 6.42 -6.34 3.84
CA ALA A 10 5.58 -6.10 5.01
C ALA A 10 6.20 -5.05 5.94
N SER A 11 7.52 -5.13 6.17
CA SER A 11 8.25 -4.12 6.95
C SER A 11 8.17 -2.73 6.31
N GLY A 12 8.36 -2.62 4.99
CA GLY A 12 8.27 -1.35 4.27
C GLY A 12 6.85 -0.74 4.32
N ILE A 13 5.83 -1.57 4.17
CA ILE A 13 4.42 -1.16 4.31
C ILE A 13 4.14 -0.62 5.72
N ALA A 14 4.56 -1.36 6.74
CA ALA A 14 4.34 -0.99 8.14
C ALA A 14 5.04 0.34 8.48
N GLU A 15 6.28 0.52 8.05
CA GLU A 15 7.02 1.77 8.26
C GLU A 15 6.35 2.96 7.56
N SER A 16 5.92 2.78 6.31
CA SER A 16 5.24 3.83 5.56
C SER A 16 3.91 4.23 6.19
N MET A 17 3.15 3.27 6.72
CA MET A 17 1.91 3.56 7.45
C MET A 17 2.17 4.27 8.76
N GLN A 18 3.17 3.86 9.54
CA GLN A 18 3.51 4.56 10.77
C GLN A 18 3.80 6.04 10.50
N LYS A 19 4.53 6.33 9.41
CA LYS A 19 4.82 7.70 8.99
C LYS A 19 3.56 8.48 8.58
N SER A 20 2.60 7.84 7.91
CA SER A 20 1.36 8.54 7.51
C SER A 20 0.49 8.93 8.71
N PHE A 21 0.36 8.07 9.72
CA PHE A 21 -0.35 8.39 10.96
C PHE A 21 0.34 9.51 11.74
N LEU A 22 1.67 9.47 11.85
CA LEU A 22 2.43 10.53 12.50
C LEU A 22 2.23 11.88 11.80
N LEU A 23 2.26 11.88 10.46
CA LEU A 23 2.00 13.10 9.68
C LEU A 23 0.58 13.63 9.88
N ALA A 24 -0.43 12.76 9.86
CA ALA A 24 -1.81 13.17 10.11
C ALA A 24 -1.98 13.80 11.51
N GLN A 25 -1.34 13.22 12.52
CA GLN A 25 -1.32 13.78 13.88
C GLN A 25 -0.64 15.16 13.93
N GLN A 26 0.49 15.33 13.25
CA GLN A 26 1.19 16.61 13.18
C GLN A 26 0.38 17.71 12.47
N LEU A 27 -0.51 17.31 11.56
CA LEU A 27 -1.37 18.22 10.81
C LEU A 27 -2.74 18.47 11.48
N ASP A 28 -2.96 17.94 12.70
CA ASP A 28 -4.26 17.94 13.38
C ASP A 28 -5.41 17.45 12.47
N SER A 29 -5.10 16.45 11.65
CA SER A 29 -6.03 15.86 10.70
C SER A 29 -6.73 14.65 11.29
N GLN A 30 -7.83 14.24 10.66
CA GLN A 30 -8.49 12.97 10.94
C GLN A 30 -7.57 11.79 10.58
N GLU A 31 -7.93 10.57 11.01
CA GLU A 31 -7.15 9.39 10.66
C GLU A 31 -6.95 9.30 9.14
N PRO A 32 -5.69 9.15 8.68
CA PRO A 32 -5.40 9.22 7.27
C PRO A 32 -5.94 7.98 6.58
N PHE A 33 -6.76 8.19 5.55
CA PHE A 33 -7.07 7.14 4.59
C PHE A 33 -6.00 7.16 3.50
N THR A 34 -5.04 6.25 3.58
CA THR A 34 -3.91 6.17 2.67
C THR A 34 -4.11 5.06 1.66
N ILE A 35 -3.86 5.37 0.39
CA ILE A 35 -3.62 4.39 -0.66
C ILE A 35 -2.25 4.70 -1.21
N GLN A 36 -1.35 3.73 -1.12
CA GLN A 36 0.02 3.86 -1.54
C GLN A 36 0.32 2.87 -2.65
N TYR A 37 1.16 3.30 -3.58
CA TYR A 37 1.59 2.52 -4.74
C TYR A 37 3.11 2.49 -4.77
N GLN A 38 3.67 1.28 -4.87
CA GLN A 38 5.08 1.06 -5.06
C GLN A 38 5.26 0.19 -6.31
N SER A 39 5.93 0.74 -7.32
CA SER A 39 6.29 -0.03 -8.50
C SER A 39 7.59 -0.81 -8.26
N GLY A 40 7.65 -2.02 -8.80
CA GLY A 40 8.83 -2.88 -8.74
C GLY A 40 9.08 -3.55 -10.08
N GLU A 41 10.29 -4.09 -10.28
CA GLU A 41 10.67 -4.68 -11.57
C GLU A 41 9.87 -5.94 -11.93
N THR A 42 9.47 -6.69 -10.90
CA THR A 42 8.71 -7.95 -11.06
C THR A 42 7.27 -7.80 -10.59
N PHE A 43 7.03 -7.02 -9.54
CA PHE A 43 5.70 -6.81 -8.98
C PHE A 43 5.45 -5.35 -8.67
N ASP A 44 4.24 -4.91 -8.97
CA ASP A 44 3.67 -3.67 -8.45
C ASP A 44 2.90 -4.00 -7.16
N LEU A 45 3.05 -3.15 -6.16
CA LEU A 45 2.39 -3.25 -4.86
C LEU A 45 1.46 -2.06 -4.66
N TYR A 46 0.24 -2.36 -4.24
CA TYR A 46 -0.69 -1.38 -3.70
C TYR A 46 -1.04 -1.74 -2.28
N PHE A 47 -1.16 -0.75 -1.40
CA PHE A 47 -1.65 -0.98 -0.06
C PHE A 47 -2.45 0.19 0.48
N ALA A 48 -3.39 -0.13 1.35
CA ALA A 48 -4.24 0.83 2.02
C ALA A 48 -4.47 0.43 3.48
N ASN A 49 -4.64 1.42 4.35
CA ASN A 49 -5.05 1.18 5.72
C ASN A 49 -6.58 1.12 5.83
N ILE A 50 -7.05 0.25 6.72
CA ILE A 50 -8.46 0.15 7.10
C ILE A 50 -8.52 0.50 8.58
N GLY A 51 -8.85 1.76 8.87
CA GLY A 51 -8.66 2.33 10.20
C GLY A 51 -7.17 2.29 10.60
N ARG A 52 -6.91 2.04 11.89
CA ARG A 52 -5.56 2.00 12.47
C ARG A 52 -4.92 0.61 12.52
N ASP A 53 -5.73 -0.44 12.58
CA ASP A 53 -5.26 -1.77 12.96
C ASP A 53 -5.07 -2.73 11.78
N TYR A 54 -5.64 -2.40 10.62
CA TYR A 54 -5.69 -3.30 9.48
C TYR A 54 -5.09 -2.69 8.22
N ILE A 55 -4.56 -3.58 7.38
CA ILE A 55 -3.91 -3.25 6.12
C ILE A 55 -4.43 -4.22 5.07
N VAL A 56 -4.77 -3.68 3.89
CA VAL A 56 -4.95 -4.46 2.67
C VAL A 56 -3.78 -4.19 1.74
N SER A 57 -3.20 -5.25 1.20
CA SER A 57 -2.15 -5.18 0.19
C SER A 57 -2.49 -6.07 -0.99
N ILE A 58 -2.30 -5.54 -2.20
CA ILE A 58 -2.56 -6.24 -3.46
C ILE A 58 -1.28 -6.21 -4.30
N PHE A 59 -0.84 -7.38 -4.74
CA PHE A 59 0.33 -7.57 -5.58
C PHE A 59 -0.09 -7.87 -7.01
N PHE A 60 0.52 -7.20 -7.98
CA PHE A 60 0.35 -7.47 -9.40
C PHE A 60 1.68 -7.82 -10.03
N ASP A 61 1.69 -8.84 -10.88
CA ASP A 61 2.82 -9.10 -11.77
C ASP A 61 2.96 -7.91 -12.75
N ALA A 62 4.08 -7.19 -12.63
CA ALA A 62 4.38 -5.98 -13.39
C ALA A 62 4.51 -6.25 -14.90
N LYS A 63 4.91 -7.48 -15.28
CA LYS A 63 5.04 -7.90 -16.67
C LYS A 63 3.72 -8.32 -17.28
N ALA A 64 2.80 -8.84 -16.46
CA ALA A 64 1.51 -9.30 -16.93
C ALA A 64 0.52 -8.16 -17.23
N ARG A 65 0.55 -7.04 -16.49
CA ARG A 65 -0.48 -5.99 -16.60
C ARG A 65 0.00 -4.58 -16.24
N ARG A 66 0.31 -3.76 -17.25
CA ARG A 66 0.41 -2.29 -17.08
C ARG A 66 -1.00 -1.68 -16.96
N GLY A 67 -1.28 -0.99 -15.84
CA GLY A 67 -2.29 0.08 -15.80
C GLY A 67 -3.69 -0.23 -15.26
N ARG A 68 -3.81 -0.65 -13.99
CA ARG A 68 -5.12 -0.71 -13.28
C ARG A 68 -5.16 -0.01 -11.92
N LEU A 69 -4.41 1.08 -11.76
CA LEU A 69 -4.48 1.98 -10.59
C LEU A 69 -5.93 2.23 -10.12
N GLY A 70 -6.86 2.45 -11.06
CA GLY A 70 -8.27 2.69 -10.75
C GLY A 70 -9.04 1.51 -10.16
N THR A 71 -8.63 0.26 -10.39
CA THR A 71 -9.34 -0.92 -9.85
C THR A 71 -9.05 -1.12 -8.37
N VAL A 72 -7.82 -0.90 -7.94
CA VAL A 72 -7.44 -0.98 -6.51
C VAL A 72 -8.19 0.07 -5.69
N TRP A 73 -8.32 1.28 -6.24
CA TRP A 73 -9.07 2.38 -5.63
C TRP A 73 -10.50 1.97 -5.24
N VAL A 74 -11.20 1.23 -6.12
CA VAL A 74 -12.57 0.77 -5.88
C VAL A 74 -12.67 -0.21 -4.71
N PHE A 75 -11.65 -1.04 -4.49
CA PHE A 75 -11.66 -2.04 -3.42
C PHE A 75 -11.27 -1.47 -2.06
N ALA A 76 -10.41 -0.46 -2.03
CA ALA A 76 -9.99 0.18 -0.79
C ALA A 76 -11.04 1.17 -0.24
N GLN A 77 -11.87 1.79 -1.09
CA GLN A 77 -12.90 2.75 -0.68
C GLN A 77 -14.21 2.16 -0.14
N ARG A 78 -14.40 0.83 -0.20
CA ARG A 78 -15.61 0.15 0.28
C ARG A 78 -15.38 -0.46 1.66
#